data_AF-A0A3R7PAK5-F1
#
_entry.id   AF-A0A3R7PAK5-F1
#
_cell.length_a   1.000
_cell.length_b   1.000
_cell.length_c   1.000
_cell.angle_alpha   90.00
_cell.angle_beta   90.00
_cell.angle_gamma   90.00
#
_symmetry.space_group_name_H-M   'P 1'
#
loop_
_entity.id
_entity.type
_entity.pdbx_description
1 polymer ?
#
loop_
_entity_poly.entity_id
_entity_poly.type
_entity_poly.pdbx_seq_one_letter_code
_entity_poly.pdbx_strand_id
1 'polypeptide(L)'
;MPIAFDVWNMQDNIDISLWKFNNKKNNWSYISESVNSGNTDEYIFALLPSGEYLLELKYKNSFIREELPSKYKVSFDAKYLAKTMKLPNDPLFDSQWHLLNTGQSLGLLDLDIRAPEAWKKQSASPNITVAVIDGGIDVEHPDLVNNIWSNQNEIPENGIDDDKNGFIDDINGWNFVENTPSVIPSEHGT
;
A
#
# COMPACT_ATOMS: atom_id res chain seq x y z
N MET A 1 3.56 -16.24 3.24
CA MET A 1 4.62 -15.21 3.36
C MET A 1 4.56 -14.37 2.10
N PRO A 2 4.47 -13.04 2.19
CA PRO A 2 4.61 -12.17 1.02
C PRO A 2 6.03 -12.31 0.48
N ILE A 3 6.16 -12.52 -0.83
CA ILE A 3 7.44 -12.59 -1.52
C ILE A 3 7.39 -11.63 -2.69
N ALA A 4 8.46 -10.87 -2.86
CA ALA A 4 8.71 -10.11 -4.07
C ALA A 4 9.89 -10.73 -4.83
N PHE A 5 9.81 -10.73 -6.15
CA PHE A 5 10.91 -11.11 -7.02
C PHE A 5 11.22 -9.94 -7.94
N ASP A 6 12.51 -9.64 -8.02
CA ASP A 6 13.00 -8.52 -8.79
C ASP A 6 14.08 -9.03 -9.75
N VAL A 7 13.98 -8.63 -11.02
CA VAL A 7 15.00 -8.89 -12.04
C VAL A 7 15.45 -7.54 -12.59
N TRP A 8 16.76 -7.29 -12.50
CA TRP A 8 17.35 -5.97 -12.74
C TRP A 8 18.39 -5.99 -13.85
N ASN A 9 18.74 -4.80 -14.37
CA ASN A 9 19.73 -4.59 -15.42
C ASN A 9 19.34 -5.27 -16.74
N MET A 10 18.08 -5.08 -17.08
CA MET A 10 17.44 -5.71 -18.23
C MET A 10 17.91 -5.06 -19.54
N GLN A 11 18.60 -5.82 -20.39
CA GLN A 11 18.91 -5.41 -21.77
C GLN A 11 17.84 -5.87 -22.77
N ASP A 12 16.96 -6.73 -22.29
CA ASP A 12 16.15 -7.69 -23.03
C ASP A 12 14.75 -7.70 -22.41
N ASN A 13 13.71 -7.87 -23.22
CA ASN A 13 12.34 -7.98 -22.71
C ASN A 13 12.13 -9.37 -22.10
N ILE A 14 12.07 -9.43 -20.76
CA ILE A 14 11.69 -10.64 -20.03
C ILE A 14 10.39 -10.37 -19.32
N ASP A 15 9.49 -11.35 -19.38
CA ASP A 15 8.32 -11.41 -18.52
C ASP A 15 8.56 -12.47 -17.44
N ILE A 16 8.24 -12.14 -16.19
CA ILE A 16 8.28 -13.11 -15.09
C ILE A 16 6.86 -13.65 -14.91
N SER A 17 6.68 -14.96 -14.80
CA SER A 17 5.39 -15.56 -14.42
C SER A 17 5.58 -16.50 -13.23
N LEU A 18 4.65 -16.47 -12.29
CA LEU A 18 4.66 -17.31 -11.10
C LEU A 18 3.46 -18.26 -11.11
N TRP A 19 3.74 -19.53 -10.79
CA TRP A 19 2.78 -20.61 -10.80
C TRP A 19 2.84 -21.39 -9.48
N LYS A 20 1.69 -21.87 -8.99
CA LYS A 20 1.57 -22.76 -7.83
C LYS A 20 1.20 -24.17 -8.26
N PHE A 21 1.85 -25.17 -7.68
CA PHE A 21 1.46 -26.55 -7.89
C PHE A 21 0.20 -26.89 -7.07
N ASN A 22 -0.79 -27.49 -7.73
CA ASN A 22 -2.03 -27.94 -7.14
C ASN A 22 -2.00 -29.45 -6.91
N ASN A 23 -1.70 -29.87 -5.68
CA ASN A 23 -1.64 -31.28 -5.30
C ASN A 23 -2.93 -32.07 -5.57
N LYS A 24 -4.11 -31.42 -5.51
CA LYS A 24 -5.40 -32.10 -5.74
C LYS A 24 -5.65 -32.39 -7.22
N LYS A 25 -5.19 -31.50 -8.10
CA LYS A 25 -5.39 -31.58 -9.56
C LYS A 25 -4.16 -32.09 -10.31
N ASN A 26 -3.03 -32.27 -9.61
CA ASN A 26 -1.73 -32.66 -10.17
C ASN A 26 -1.30 -31.76 -11.34
N ASN A 27 -1.44 -30.44 -11.19
CA ASN A 27 -1.13 -29.47 -12.25
C ASN A 27 -0.64 -28.12 -11.69
N TRP A 28 -0.12 -27.27 -12.57
CA TRP A 28 0.29 -25.90 -12.24
C TRP A 28 -0.88 -24.92 -12.44
N SER A 29 -1.06 -24.00 -11.49
CA SER A 29 -2.04 -22.91 -11.53
C SER A 29 -1.32 -21.56 -11.56
N TYR A 30 -1.67 -20.70 -12.51
CA TYR A 30 -1.09 -19.35 -12.61
C TYR A 30 -1.41 -18.52 -11.37
N ILE A 31 -0.45 -17.71 -10.92
CA ILE A 31 -0.60 -16.80 -9.77
C ILE A 31 -0.53 -15.35 -10.22
N SER A 32 0.60 -14.94 -10.80
CA SER A 32 0.88 -13.55 -11.15
C SER A 32 2.02 -13.48 -12.15
N GLU A 33 2.15 -12.35 -12.83
CA GLU A 33 3.27 -12.02 -13.71
C GLU A 33 3.89 -10.68 -13.30
N SER A 34 5.02 -10.34 -13.91
CA SER A 34 5.64 -9.04 -13.72
C SER A 34 4.76 -7.92 -14.28
N VAL A 35 4.77 -6.78 -13.60
CA VAL A 35 3.87 -5.64 -13.89
C VAL A 35 4.43 -4.67 -14.92
N ASN A 36 5.70 -4.78 -15.30
CA ASN A 36 6.34 -3.91 -16.26
C ASN A 36 6.38 -4.58 -17.64
N SER A 37 6.68 -3.78 -18.67
CA SER A 37 6.71 -4.26 -20.05
C SER A 37 7.94 -3.72 -20.76
N GLY A 38 8.56 -4.52 -21.61
CA GLY A 38 9.73 -4.11 -22.40
C GLY A 38 11.04 -4.34 -21.65
N ASN A 39 12.03 -3.48 -21.86
CA ASN A 39 13.39 -3.69 -21.34
C ASN A 39 13.63 -2.97 -20.00
N THR A 40 12.60 -2.82 -19.18
CA THR A 40 12.74 -2.23 -17.85
C THR A 40 12.95 -3.30 -16.79
N ASP A 41 13.37 -2.89 -15.60
CA ASP A 41 13.44 -3.83 -14.46
C ASP A 41 12.06 -4.43 -14.19
N GLU A 42 12.03 -5.74 -13.95
CA GLU A 42 10.79 -6.48 -13.75
C GLU A 42 10.57 -6.76 -12.27
N TYR A 43 9.32 -6.61 -11.85
CA TYR A 43 8.89 -6.76 -10.47
C TYR A 43 7.63 -7.60 -10.42
N ILE A 44 7.61 -8.59 -9.53
CA ILE A 44 6.40 -9.34 -9.17
C ILE A 44 6.30 -9.41 -7.65
N PHE A 45 5.09 -9.19 -7.15
CA PHE A 45 4.74 -9.39 -5.75
C PHE A 45 3.65 -10.45 -5.66
N ALA A 46 3.83 -11.40 -4.76
CA ALA A 46 2.83 -12.44 -4.54
C ALA A 46 2.85 -12.97 -3.10
N LEU A 47 1.66 -13.27 -2.59
CA LEU A 47 1.49 -14.00 -1.34
C LEU A 47 1.65 -15.50 -1.60
N LEU A 48 2.69 -16.11 -1.01
CA LEU A 48 2.95 -17.54 -1.13
C LEU A 48 2.61 -18.26 0.17
N PRO A 49 1.45 -18.96 0.24
CA PRO A 49 1.22 -19.98 1.26
C PRO A 49 2.25 -21.11 1.20
N SER A 50 2.21 -22.05 2.14
CA SER A 50 3.02 -23.27 2.01
C SER A 50 2.62 -24.04 0.74
N GLY A 51 3.62 -24.56 0.03
CA GLY A 51 3.44 -25.33 -1.20
C GLY A 51 4.65 -25.31 -2.12
N GLU A 52 4.48 -25.89 -3.30
CA GLU A 52 5.46 -25.91 -4.38
C GLU A 52 5.11 -24.85 -5.44
N TYR A 53 6.14 -24.20 -5.97
CA TYR A 53 6.02 -23.04 -6.85
C TYR A 53 6.99 -23.15 -8.02
N LEU A 54 6.58 -22.65 -9.19
CA LEU A 54 7.40 -22.52 -10.39
C LEU A 54 7.49 -21.05 -10.76
N LEU A 55 8.72 -20.54 -10.84
CA LEU A 55 9.04 -19.24 -11.41
C LEU A 55 9.47 -19.48 -12.86
N GLU A 56 8.71 -18.92 -13.80
CA GLU A 56 8.98 -18.99 -15.23
C GLU A 56 9.49 -17.62 -15.72
N LEU A 57 10.57 -17.62 -16.48
CA LEU A 57 11.12 -16.43 -17.14
C LEU A 57 10.92 -16.60 -18.64
N LYS A 58 10.11 -15.74 -19.24
CA LYS A 58 9.88 -15.72 -20.69
C LYS A 58 10.70 -14.61 -21.30
N TYR A 59 11.51 -14.92 -22.29
CA TYR A 59 12.34 -13.94 -22.95
C TYR A 59 11.90 -13.77 -24.41
N LYS A 60 11.80 -12.53 -24.87
CA LYS A 60 11.50 -12.20 -26.27
C LYS A 60 12.63 -11.39 -26.89
N ASN A 61 13.45 -12.05 -27.71
CA ASN A 61 14.49 -11.37 -28.48
C ASN A 61 13.88 -10.72 -29.74
N SER A 62 13.90 -9.39 -29.82
CA SER A 62 13.63 -8.66 -31.05
C SER A 62 14.95 -8.31 -31.74
N PHE A 63 15.38 -9.17 -32.68
CA PHE A 63 16.41 -8.90 -33.71
C PHE A 63 17.90 -8.81 -33.27
N ILE A 64 18.65 -9.89 -32.98
CA ILE A 64 20.12 -9.93 -33.24
C ILE A 64 20.62 -11.35 -33.65
N ARG A 65 21.56 -11.38 -34.62
CA ARG A 65 22.32 -12.53 -35.18
C ARG A 65 23.61 -12.90 -34.40
N GLU A 66 23.81 -12.34 -33.23
CA GLU A 66 24.93 -12.60 -32.31
C GLU A 66 24.35 -12.91 -30.94
N GLU A 67 24.62 -14.12 -30.43
CA GLU A 67 24.25 -14.56 -29.09
C GLU A 67 25.12 -13.84 -28.05
N LEU A 68 24.72 -12.65 -27.62
CA LEU A 68 25.20 -12.15 -26.33
C LEU A 68 24.45 -12.92 -25.24
N PRO A 69 25.14 -13.62 -24.31
CA PRO A 69 24.46 -14.37 -23.27
C PRO A 69 23.84 -13.40 -22.27
N SER A 70 22.52 -13.35 -22.25
CA SER A 70 21.78 -12.60 -21.24
C SER A 70 22.03 -13.22 -19.87
N LYS A 71 22.64 -12.47 -18.96
CA LYS A 71 22.94 -12.92 -17.59
C LYS A 71 21.91 -12.31 -16.65
N TYR A 72 21.04 -13.16 -16.09
CA TYR A 72 20.05 -12.74 -15.13
C TYR A 72 20.45 -13.20 -13.73
N LYS A 73 20.32 -12.30 -12.75
CA LYS A 73 20.50 -12.63 -11.35
C LYS A 73 19.15 -12.63 -10.67
N VAL A 74 18.62 -13.82 -10.39
CA VAL A 74 17.44 -14.00 -9.53
C VAL A 74 17.92 -14.11 -8.10
N SER A 75 17.44 -13.26 -7.21
CA SER A 75 17.78 -13.29 -5.78
C SER A 75 16.51 -13.50 -4.96
N PHE A 76 16.54 -14.46 -4.05
CA PHE A 76 15.48 -14.74 -3.08
C PHE A 76 16.00 -14.28 -1.72
N ASP A 77 15.52 -13.16 -1.20
CA ASP A 77 15.91 -12.72 0.14
C ASP A 77 14.70 -12.47 1.02
N ALA A 78 14.17 -13.54 1.61
CA ALA A 78 13.05 -13.47 2.55
C ALA A 78 13.35 -12.59 3.78
N LYS A 79 14.62 -12.41 4.17
CA LYS A 79 15.00 -11.59 5.34
C LYS A 79 15.10 -10.11 4.98
N TYR A 80 15.67 -9.78 3.82
CA TYR A 80 15.67 -8.43 3.29
C TYR A 80 14.25 -7.98 2.94
N LEU A 81 13.39 -8.87 2.44
CA LEU A 81 11.99 -8.59 2.13
C LEU A 81 11.16 -8.24 3.36
N ALA A 82 11.27 -8.99 4.46
CA ALA A 82 10.62 -8.63 5.73
C ALA A 82 11.14 -7.29 6.29
N LYS A 83 12.36 -6.89 5.93
CA LYS A 83 12.97 -5.61 6.34
C LYS A 83 12.61 -4.45 5.41
N THR A 84 12.36 -4.71 4.12
CA THR A 84 11.98 -3.69 3.12
C THR A 84 10.48 -3.50 2.99
N MET A 85 9.68 -4.54 3.23
CA MET A 85 8.27 -4.40 3.54
C MET A 85 8.15 -3.87 4.96
N LYS A 86 8.29 -2.55 5.12
CA LYS A 86 7.90 -1.86 6.35
C LYS A 86 6.38 -1.95 6.47
N LEU A 87 5.90 -3.09 6.92
CA LEU A 87 4.50 -3.23 7.32
C LEU A 87 4.29 -2.43 8.61
N PRO A 88 3.08 -1.90 8.82
CA PRO A 88 2.71 -1.32 10.10
C PRO A 88 2.96 -2.33 11.23
N ASN A 89 3.46 -1.83 12.35
CA ASN A 89 3.53 -2.57 13.60
C ASN A 89 2.22 -2.44 14.41
N ASP A 90 1.15 -1.99 13.74
CA ASP A 90 -0.18 -1.85 14.32
C ASP A 90 -0.72 -3.24 14.72
N PRO A 91 -1.18 -3.44 15.98
CA PRO A 91 -1.65 -4.74 16.45
C PRO A 91 -2.84 -5.32 15.67
N LEU A 92 -3.64 -4.48 15.00
CA LEU A 92 -4.83 -4.86 14.25
C LEU A 92 -4.59 -4.90 12.74
N PHE A 93 -3.38 -4.60 12.26
CA PHE A 93 -3.05 -4.61 10.83
C PHE A 93 -3.42 -5.92 10.13
N ASP A 94 -3.21 -7.05 10.80
CA ASP A 94 -3.57 -8.37 10.25
C ASP A 94 -5.07 -8.51 9.96
N SER A 95 -5.92 -7.72 10.62
CA SER A 95 -7.38 -7.68 10.40
C SER A 95 -7.79 -6.74 9.26
N GLN A 96 -6.91 -5.86 8.80
CA GLN A 96 -7.16 -4.86 7.75
C GLN A 96 -6.96 -5.47 6.36
N TRP A 97 -7.82 -6.44 6.02
CA TRP A 97 -7.75 -7.21 4.77
C TRP A 97 -7.67 -6.34 3.52
N HIS A 98 -8.30 -5.16 3.53
CA HIS A 98 -8.30 -4.27 2.37
C HIS A 98 -6.91 -3.66 2.09
N LEU A 99 -6.00 -3.61 3.08
CA LEU A 99 -4.62 -3.15 2.91
C LEU A 99 -3.71 -4.30 2.46
N LEU A 100 -3.86 -5.47 3.10
CA LEU A 100 -3.12 -6.69 2.78
C LEU A 100 -4.01 -7.91 3.02
N ASN A 101 -4.43 -8.57 1.95
CA ASN A 101 -5.33 -9.72 1.98
C ASN A 101 -4.53 -11.02 1.84
N THR A 102 -4.26 -11.64 2.99
CA THR A 102 -3.62 -12.95 3.11
C THR A 102 -4.61 -14.13 3.10
N GLY A 103 -5.89 -13.86 2.80
CA GLY A 103 -6.98 -14.81 2.94
C GLY A 103 -7.55 -14.89 4.36
N GLN A 104 -7.17 -13.95 5.24
CA GLN A 104 -7.58 -13.93 6.65
C GLN A 104 -9.08 -13.77 6.85
N SER A 105 -9.77 -13.13 5.90
CA SER A 105 -11.21 -12.85 5.96
C SER A 105 -12.04 -13.82 5.12
N LEU A 106 -11.54 -15.03 4.83
CA LEU A 106 -12.18 -16.02 3.96
C LEU A 106 -12.47 -15.53 2.52
N GLY A 107 -11.82 -14.45 2.11
CA GLY A 107 -11.89 -13.90 0.75
C GLY A 107 -10.93 -14.59 -0.22
N LEU A 108 -11.01 -14.20 -1.49
CA LEU A 108 -9.98 -14.57 -2.47
C LEU A 108 -8.67 -13.85 -2.11
N LEU A 109 -7.57 -14.60 -2.14
CA LEU A 109 -6.22 -14.11 -1.87
C LEU A 109 -5.84 -12.97 -2.84
N ASP A 110 -5.07 -11.99 -2.35
CA ASP A 110 -4.50 -10.89 -3.16
C ASP A 110 -5.53 -9.92 -3.78
N LEU A 111 -6.80 -10.02 -3.37
CA LEU A 111 -7.81 -9.01 -3.67
C LEU A 111 -7.82 -7.94 -2.57
N ASP A 112 -6.85 -7.04 -2.64
CA ASP A 112 -6.67 -5.87 -1.78
C ASP A 112 -6.24 -4.65 -2.63
N ILE A 113 -5.96 -3.52 -1.98
CA ILE A 113 -5.48 -2.30 -2.67
C ILE A 113 -3.97 -2.28 -2.90
N ARG A 114 -3.25 -3.36 -2.56
CA ARG A 114 -1.78 -3.47 -2.65
C ARG A 114 -1.06 -2.33 -1.89
N ALA A 115 -1.53 -2.04 -0.68
CA ALA A 115 -1.01 -0.93 0.12
C ALA A 115 0.49 -1.10 0.46
N PRO A 116 0.99 -2.29 0.84
CA PRO A 116 2.43 -2.49 1.08
C PRO A 116 3.31 -2.16 -0.13
N GLU A 117 2.85 -2.46 -1.34
CA GLU A 117 3.56 -2.12 -2.57
C GLU A 117 3.53 -0.62 -2.86
N ALA A 118 2.42 0.05 -2.58
CA ALA A 118 2.32 1.50 -2.68
C ALA A 118 3.24 2.20 -1.65
N TRP A 119 3.30 1.71 -0.42
CA TRP A 119 4.15 2.27 0.64
C TRP A 119 5.65 2.15 0.38
N LYS A 120 6.08 1.17 -0.44
CA LYS A 120 7.46 1.13 -0.94
C LYS A 120 7.82 2.34 -1.80
N LYS A 121 6.82 2.92 -2.50
CA LYS A 121 7.00 4.13 -3.31
C LYS A 121 6.86 5.39 -2.46
N GLN A 122 5.78 5.48 -1.68
CA GLN A 122 5.52 6.59 -0.77
C GLN A 122 4.55 6.15 0.32
N SER A 123 4.91 6.34 1.60
CA SER A 123 4.08 5.93 2.75
C SER A 123 3.54 7.09 3.59
N ALA A 124 3.99 8.32 3.33
CA ALA A 124 3.54 9.51 4.05
C ALA A 124 3.68 10.74 3.18
N SER A 125 2.79 11.72 3.31
CA SER A 125 2.93 13.01 2.63
C SER A 125 2.36 14.12 3.53
N PRO A 126 3.18 14.68 4.44
CA PRO A 126 2.69 15.60 5.47
C PRO A 126 2.10 16.91 4.93
N ASN A 127 2.33 17.21 3.65
CA ASN A 127 1.82 18.41 2.99
C ASN A 127 0.45 18.20 2.31
N ILE A 128 -0.13 17.00 2.39
CA ILE A 128 -1.46 16.72 1.85
C ILE A 128 -2.47 16.81 2.99
N THR A 129 -3.36 17.79 2.91
CA THR A 129 -4.52 17.92 3.79
C THR A 129 -5.73 17.29 3.12
N VAL A 130 -6.45 16.43 3.87
CA VAL A 130 -7.70 15.79 3.42
C VAL A 130 -8.85 16.33 4.26
N ALA A 131 -9.86 16.92 3.62
CA ALA A 131 -11.08 17.34 4.29
C ALA A 131 -12.06 16.17 4.38
N VAL A 132 -12.52 15.86 5.59
CA VAL A 132 -13.55 14.84 5.86
C VAL A 132 -14.84 15.55 6.25
N ILE A 133 -15.91 15.32 5.48
CA ILE A 133 -17.25 15.85 5.75
C ILE A 133 -18.09 14.69 6.27
N ASP A 134 -18.16 14.55 7.59
CA ASP A 134 -18.83 13.45 8.28
C ASP A 134 -19.41 13.94 9.63
N GLY A 135 -19.83 13.04 10.52
CA GLY A 135 -20.32 13.36 11.85
C GLY A 135 -19.22 13.66 12.86
N GLY A 136 -18.19 14.45 12.48
CA GLY A 136 -17.06 14.84 13.33
C GLY A 136 -15.92 13.82 13.41
N ILE A 137 -14.91 14.09 14.25
CA ILE A 137 -13.71 13.25 14.41
C ILE A 137 -13.20 13.35 15.85
N ASP A 138 -12.75 12.23 16.42
CA ASP A 138 -12.10 12.23 17.74
C ASP A 138 -10.67 12.76 17.61
N VAL A 139 -10.52 14.06 17.84
CA VAL A 139 -9.23 14.77 17.75
C VAL A 139 -8.21 14.31 18.80
N GLU A 140 -8.64 13.61 19.85
CA GLU A 140 -7.77 13.09 20.91
C GLU A 140 -7.45 11.60 20.73
N HIS A 141 -8.00 10.93 19.71
CA HIS A 141 -7.79 9.50 19.49
C HIS A 141 -6.28 9.20 19.30
N PRO A 142 -5.69 8.27 20.06
CA PRO A 142 -4.23 8.09 20.10
C PRO A 142 -3.61 7.67 18.76
N ASP A 143 -4.39 7.01 17.89
CA ASP A 143 -3.94 6.61 16.55
C ASP A 143 -4.16 7.67 15.47
N LEU A 144 -4.96 8.72 15.77
CA LEU A 144 -5.29 9.80 14.82
C LEU A 144 -4.62 11.13 15.16
N VAL A 145 -4.39 11.44 16.44
CA VAL A 145 -3.96 12.76 16.94
C VAL A 145 -2.75 13.34 16.19
N ASN A 146 -1.79 12.50 15.79
CA ASN A 146 -0.59 12.94 15.07
C ASN A 146 -0.85 13.30 13.58
N ASN A 147 -2.01 12.93 13.05
CA ASN A 147 -2.45 13.16 11.68
C ASN A 147 -3.63 14.15 11.59
N ILE A 148 -4.14 14.65 12.72
CA ILE A 148 -5.19 15.67 12.75
C ILE A 148 -4.62 17.00 12.24
N TRP A 149 -5.30 17.60 11.27
CA TRP A 149 -4.96 18.93 10.78
C TRP A 149 -5.24 19.99 11.85
N SER A 150 -4.37 20.99 11.93
CA SER A 150 -4.54 22.14 12.82
C SER A 150 -4.42 23.44 12.03
N ASN A 151 -5.42 24.32 12.16
CA ASN A 151 -5.41 25.65 11.57
C ASN A 151 -4.31 26.50 12.20
N GLN A 152 -3.21 26.71 11.47
CA GLN A 152 -2.07 27.49 11.96
C GLN A 152 -2.34 29.00 11.98
N ASN A 153 -3.47 29.44 11.43
CA ASN A 153 -3.84 30.85 11.39
C ASN A 153 -4.80 31.26 12.53
N GLU A 154 -5.24 30.31 13.34
CA GLU A 154 -6.10 30.54 14.52
C GLU A 154 -5.31 30.49 15.82
N ILE A 155 -5.68 31.33 16.79
CA ILE A 155 -5.18 31.26 18.16
C ILE A 155 -6.25 30.57 19.02
N PRO A 156 -5.97 29.36 19.54
CA PRO A 156 -6.98 28.61 20.28
C PRO A 156 -7.59 29.36 21.46
N GLU A 157 -8.92 29.27 21.56
CA GLU A 157 -9.73 29.72 22.70
C GLU A 157 -9.66 31.24 22.96
N ASN A 158 -9.39 32.04 21.94
CA ASN A 158 -9.38 33.50 22.07
C ASN A 158 -10.75 34.14 21.75
N GLY A 159 -11.68 33.38 21.16
CA GLY A 159 -13.01 33.85 20.79
C GLY A 159 -13.03 34.79 19.58
N ILE A 160 -11.98 34.77 18.76
CA ILE A 160 -11.77 35.61 17.58
C ILE A 160 -11.64 34.68 16.36
N ASP A 161 -12.16 35.13 15.22
CA ASP A 161 -11.85 34.56 13.91
C ASP A 161 -10.58 35.27 13.39
N ASP A 162 -9.42 34.67 13.68
CA ASP A 162 -8.10 35.27 13.45
C ASP A 162 -7.74 35.28 11.96
N ASP A 163 -8.15 34.25 11.23
CA ASP A 163 -7.89 34.09 9.80
C ASP A 163 -8.96 34.73 8.89
N LYS A 164 -10.09 35.16 9.48
CA LYS A 164 -11.23 35.84 8.85
C LYS A 164 -11.96 34.98 7.84
N ASN A 165 -12.01 33.67 8.06
CA ASN A 165 -12.72 32.72 7.21
C ASN A 165 -14.22 32.62 7.54
N GLY A 166 -14.69 33.26 8.62
CA GLY A 166 -16.08 33.26 9.08
C GLY A 166 -16.37 32.27 10.22
N PHE A 167 -15.37 31.56 10.72
CA PHE A 167 -15.48 30.54 11.75
C PHE A 167 -14.55 30.85 12.93
N ILE A 168 -15.11 31.12 14.10
CA ILE A 168 -14.35 31.49 15.30
C ILE A 168 -13.69 30.25 15.91
N ASP A 169 -12.37 30.29 16.15
CA ASP A 169 -11.60 29.23 16.82
C ASP A 169 -11.66 27.85 16.10
N ASP A 170 -11.70 27.79 14.76
CA ASP A 170 -11.85 26.54 13.98
C ASP A 170 -10.57 25.67 13.90
N ILE A 171 -9.95 25.41 15.06
CA ILE A 171 -8.61 24.80 15.20
C ILE A 171 -8.46 23.47 14.46
N ASN A 172 -9.45 22.58 14.52
CA ASN A 172 -9.40 21.26 13.88
C ASN A 172 -10.54 21.04 12.87
N GLY A 173 -11.17 22.12 12.43
CA GLY A 173 -12.35 22.11 11.56
C GLY A 173 -13.56 22.74 12.21
N TRP A 174 -14.73 22.51 11.62
CA TRP A 174 -15.95 23.20 11.98
C TRP A 174 -17.16 22.28 12.03
N ASN A 175 -18.01 22.49 13.04
CA ASN A 175 -19.31 21.82 13.15
C ASN A 175 -20.40 22.72 12.57
N PHE A 176 -20.81 22.42 11.34
CA PHE A 176 -21.87 23.15 10.63
C PHE A 176 -23.28 22.91 11.18
N VAL A 177 -23.51 21.86 11.97
CA VAL A 177 -24.83 21.56 12.54
C VAL A 177 -25.12 22.49 13.72
N GLU A 178 -24.13 22.65 14.60
CA GLU A 178 -24.27 23.49 15.81
C GLU A 178 -23.71 24.90 15.61
N ASN A 179 -23.00 25.13 14.50
CA ASN A 179 -22.29 26.36 14.21
C ASN A 179 -21.28 26.71 15.32
N THR A 180 -20.41 25.74 15.63
CA THR A 180 -19.39 25.82 16.68
C THR A 180 -18.05 25.26 16.18
N PRO A 181 -16.92 25.62 16.81
CA PRO A 181 -15.62 24.99 16.55
C PRO A 181 -15.50 23.58 17.13
N SER A 182 -16.51 23.09 17.85
CA SER A 182 -16.47 21.78 18.50
C SER A 182 -16.84 20.66 17.53
N VAL A 183 -15.81 19.95 17.04
CA VAL A 183 -15.96 18.83 16.11
C VAL A 183 -16.24 17.53 16.89
N ILE A 184 -17.45 17.42 17.44
CA ILE A 184 -17.85 16.28 18.28
C ILE A 184 -17.95 15.01 17.43
N PRO A 185 -17.23 13.91 17.76
CA PRO A 185 -17.28 12.68 16.99
C PRO A 185 -18.59 11.92 17.18
N SER A 186 -19.07 11.34 16.08
CA SER A 186 -20.07 10.29 16.03
C SER A 186 -19.41 8.92 15.84
N GLU A 187 -20.20 7.84 15.91
CA GLU A 187 -19.70 6.46 15.69
C GLU A 187 -19.19 6.18 14.26
N HIS A 188 -19.39 7.10 13.31
CA HIS A 188 -19.02 6.89 11.91
C HIS A 188 -17.75 7.65 11.50
N GLY A 189 -17.57 8.87 12.02
CA GLY A 189 -16.47 9.75 11.61
C GLY A 189 -15.10 9.36 12.16
N THR A 190 -15.02 8.37 13.06
CA THR A 190 -13.80 7.81 13.67
C THR A 190 -13.91 6.29 13.68
#